data_AF-A0A938U1A8-F1
#
_entry.id   AF-A0A938U1A8-F1
#
_cell.length_a   1.000
_cell.length_b   1.000
_cell.length_c   1.000
_cell.angle_alpha   90.00
_cell.angle_beta   90.00
_cell.angle_gamma   90.00
#
_symmetry.space_group_name_H-M   'P 1'
#
loop_
_entity.id
_entity.type
_entity.pdbx_description
1 polymer ?
#
loop_
_entity_poly.entity_id
_entity_poly.type
_entity_poly.pdbx_seq_one_letter_code
_entity_poly.pdbx_strand_id
1 'polypeptide(L)'
;MSIAPIGLQELALIIIIIAITLFAFIAACVIFLRRTKPQAMALEAIKVHELISLIISICYFITVCVTLILLIIQNRNITMQTKLSLESLEGNVYGTVMSQVLAQDELFIKNPEMRPYFYHGKDLSPDDPLYHKVMGAAEYLLDCYDSLEKQLKHYPHLWIHEKKGWEANTIDMFAWSPVLCRYLEASRDWYSDSLYALKMAGEKKRREGFVKQKFSMD
;
A
#
# COMPACT_ATOMS: atom_id res chain seq x y z
N MET A 1 3.40 17.75 -4.69
CA MET A 1 2.52 16.90 -5.53
C MET A 1 2.41 17.59 -6.88
N SER A 2 3.28 17.22 -7.83
CA SER A 2 3.39 17.85 -9.14
C SER A 2 2.42 17.15 -10.09
N ILE A 3 1.47 17.88 -10.66
CA ILE A 3 0.65 17.39 -11.77
C ILE A 3 1.63 17.16 -12.93
N ALA A 4 1.99 15.90 -13.20
CA ALA A 4 2.87 15.60 -14.31
C ALA A 4 2.22 16.16 -15.59
N PRO A 5 2.90 17.05 -16.32
CA PRO A 5 2.33 17.66 -17.51
C PRO A 5 1.98 16.55 -18.49
N ILE A 6 0.78 16.65 -19.08
CA ILE A 6 0.35 15.80 -20.21
C ILE A 6 1.54 15.69 -21.17
N GLY A 7 2.03 14.46 -21.35
CA GLY A 7 3.22 14.23 -22.16
C GLY A 7 3.02 14.82 -23.55
N LEU A 8 4.03 15.49 -24.10
CA LEU A 8 3.95 16.17 -25.40
C LEU A 8 3.39 15.25 -26.51
N GLN A 9 3.61 13.94 -26.38
CA GLN A 9 3.08 12.90 -27.26
C GLN A 9 1.56 12.70 -27.15
N GLU A 10 1.00 12.77 -25.94
CA GLU A 10 -0.45 12.63 -25.72
C GLU A 10 -1.18 13.87 -26.23
N LEU A 11 -0.59 15.06 -26.04
CA LEU A 11 -1.09 16.30 -26.63
C LEU A 11 -1.08 16.22 -28.17
N ALA A 12 0.00 15.72 -28.76
CA ALA A 12 0.10 15.52 -30.20
C ALA A 12 -0.93 14.53 -30.73
N LEU A 13 -1.21 13.44 -30.01
CA LEU A 13 -2.26 12.47 -30.36
C LEU A 13 -3.64 13.10 -30.36
N ILE A 14 -3.97 13.90 -29.35
CA ILE A 14 -5.25 14.63 -29.29
C ILE A 14 -5.36 15.59 -30.49
N ILE A 15 -4.30 16.34 -30.79
CA ILE A 15 -4.28 17.27 -31.94
C ILE A 15 -4.46 16.50 -33.26
N ILE A 16 -3.80 15.35 -33.43
CA ILE A 16 -3.93 14.51 -34.63
C ILE A 16 -5.35 13.98 -34.78
N ILE A 17 -5.99 13.52 -33.70
CA ILE A 17 -7.37 13.02 -33.75
C ILE A 17 -8.35 14.13 -34.10
N ILE A 18 -8.17 15.32 -33.51
CA ILE A 18 -8.96 16.52 -33.87
C ILE A 18 -8.75 16.88 -35.34
N ALA A 19 -7.51 16.84 -35.84
CA ALA A 19 -7.19 17.15 -37.23
C ALA A 19 -7.79 16.14 -38.21
N ILE A 20 -7.73 14.85 -37.91
CA ILE A 20 -8.30 13.78 -38.75
C ILE A 20 -9.82 13.88 -38.80
N THR A 21 -10.47 14.14 -37.66
CA THR A 21 -11.94 14.30 -37.60
C THR A 21 -12.41 15.54 -38.35
N LEU A 22 -11.70 16.67 -38.23
CA LEU A 22 -11.94 17.88 -39.04
C LEU A 22 -11.75 17.61 -40.53
N PHE A 23 -10.68 16.91 -40.92
CA PHE A 23 -10.42 16.60 -42.33
C PHE A 23 -11.50 15.70 -42.94
N ALA A 24 -11.90 14.64 -42.22
CA ALA A 24 -12.98 13.75 -42.65
C ALA A 24 -14.30 14.50 -42.82
N PHE A 25 -14.59 15.46 -41.94
CA PHE A 25 -15.76 16.33 -42.04
C PHE A 25 -15.75 17.20 -43.30
N ILE A 26 -14.64 17.89 -43.56
CA ILE A 26 -14.49 18.74 -44.76
C ILE A 26 -14.64 17.88 -46.03
N ALA A 27 -14.01 16.71 -46.07
CA ALA A 27 -14.11 15.81 -47.21
C ALA A 27 -15.55 15.31 -47.44
N ALA A 28 -16.28 14.95 -46.37
CA ALA A 28 -17.68 14.53 -46.45
C ALA A 28 -18.59 15.67 -46.97
N CYS A 29 -18.40 16.90 -46.48
CA CYS A 29 -19.12 18.07 -46.99
C CYS A 29 -18.84 18.30 -48.49
N VAL A 30 -17.57 18.21 -48.93
CA VAL A 30 -17.20 18.39 -50.34
C VAL A 30 -17.80 17.29 -51.22
N ILE A 31 -17.77 16.03 -50.78
CA ILE A 31 -18.35 14.90 -51.54
C ILE A 31 -19.88 15.03 -51.62
N PHE A 32 -20.53 15.43 -50.52
CA PHE A 32 -21.97 15.67 -50.50
C PHE A 32 -22.37 16.81 -51.46
N LEU A 33 -21.62 17.91 -51.45
CA LEU A 33 -21.81 19.03 -52.38
C LEU A 33 -21.54 18.64 -53.84
N ARG A 34 -20.58 17.73 -54.09
CA ARG A 34 -20.29 17.23 -55.45
C ARG A 34 -21.34 16.23 -55.96
N ARG A 35 -21.79 15.30 -55.12
CA ARG A 35 -22.78 14.29 -55.52
C ARG A 35 -24.14 14.89 -55.81
N THR A 36 -24.44 16.05 -55.25
CA THR A 36 -25.73 16.73 -55.43
C THR A 36 -25.85 17.50 -56.75
N LYS A 37 -24.86 17.46 -57.68
CA LYS A 37 -25.08 17.87 -59.09
C LYS A 37 -24.27 17.03 -60.10
N PRO A 38 -24.94 16.47 -61.12
CA PRO A 38 -24.75 17.07 -62.45
C PRO A 38 -26.04 17.31 -63.26
N GLN A 39 -27.24 17.33 -62.64
CA GLN A 39 -28.46 17.69 -63.37
C GLN A 39 -29.28 18.76 -62.63
N ALA A 40 -29.72 19.74 -63.40
CA ALA A 40 -30.67 20.78 -62.99
C ALA A 40 -31.97 20.12 -62.51
N MET A 41 -32.10 19.93 -61.21
CA MET A 41 -33.37 19.72 -60.55
C MET A 41 -33.54 20.79 -59.49
N ALA A 42 -34.77 21.29 -59.41
CA ALA A 42 -35.21 22.26 -58.44
C ALA A 42 -34.66 21.90 -57.06
N LEU A 43 -33.94 22.85 -56.47
CA LEU A 43 -33.60 22.86 -55.06
C LEU A 43 -34.94 22.99 -54.31
N GLU A 44 -35.68 21.89 -54.15
CA GLU A 44 -36.58 21.81 -52.99
C GLU A 44 -35.65 21.98 -51.81
N ALA A 45 -35.72 23.17 -51.21
CA ALA A 45 -34.79 23.62 -50.21
C ALA A 45 -34.59 22.50 -49.20
N ILE A 46 -33.39 21.91 -49.18
CA ILE A 46 -32.92 21.18 -48.01
C ILE A 46 -33.24 22.11 -46.85
N LYS A 47 -34.21 21.72 -46.02
CA LYS A 47 -34.74 22.60 -45.01
C LYS A 47 -33.56 22.91 -44.11
N VAL A 48 -33.26 24.20 -43.91
CA VAL A 48 -32.12 24.68 -43.11
C VAL A 48 -31.99 23.93 -41.77
N HIS A 49 -33.13 23.52 -41.22
CA HIS A 49 -33.26 22.64 -40.05
C HIS A 49 -32.49 21.30 -40.14
N GLU A 50 -32.53 20.60 -41.28
CA GLU A 50 -31.84 19.30 -41.47
C GLU A 50 -30.32 19.48 -41.47
N LEU A 51 -29.81 20.54 -42.11
CA LEU A 51 -28.39 20.87 -42.10
C LEU A 51 -27.90 21.21 -40.69
N ILE A 52 -28.67 22.01 -39.94
CA ILE A 52 -28.35 22.35 -38.55
C ILE A 52 -28.31 21.09 -37.68
N SER A 53 -29.29 20.19 -37.84
CA SER A 53 -29.38 18.94 -37.07
C SER A 53 -28.17 18.03 -37.32
N LEU A 54 -27.71 17.95 -38.58
CA LEU A 54 -26.51 17.19 -38.94
C LEU A 54 -25.24 17.75 -38.29
N ILE A 55 -25.05 19.08 -38.33
CA ILE A 55 -23.88 19.73 -37.72
C ILE A 55 -23.85 19.47 -36.22
N ILE A 56 -25.00 19.64 -35.54
CA ILE A 56 -25.12 19.39 -34.10
C ILE A 56 -24.78 17.93 -33.77
N SER A 57 -25.30 16.96 -34.54
CA SER A 57 -25.01 15.54 -34.34
C SER A 57 -23.52 15.22 -34.48
N ILE A 58 -22.82 15.86 -35.42
CA ILE A 58 -21.38 15.66 -35.62
C ILE A 58 -20.58 16.28 -34.48
N CYS A 59 -20.95 17.48 -34.01
CA CYS A 59 -20.33 18.11 -32.85
C CYS A 59 -20.45 17.22 -31.61
N TYR A 60 -21.64 16.67 -31.33
CA TYR A 60 -21.84 15.75 -30.22
C TYR A 60 -20.96 14.50 -30.35
N PHE A 61 -20.86 13.93 -31.55
CA PHE A 61 -20.02 12.77 -31.80
C PHE A 61 -18.53 13.07 -31.51
N ILE A 62 -18.02 14.22 -31.98
CA ILE A 62 -16.63 14.64 -31.71
C ILE A 62 -16.40 14.83 -30.20
N THR A 63 -17.35 15.49 -29.50
CA THR A 63 -17.26 15.66 -28.04
C THR A 63 -17.16 14.31 -27.33
N VAL A 64 -18.02 13.35 -27.68
CA VAL A 64 -17.98 12.00 -27.09
C VAL A 64 -16.65 11.30 -27.37
N CYS A 65 -16.12 11.39 -28.59
CA CYS A 65 -14.82 10.81 -28.93
C CYS A 65 -13.68 11.42 -28.10
N VAL A 66 -13.64 12.75 -27.99
CA VAL A 66 -12.63 13.44 -27.18
C VAL A 66 -12.74 13.06 -25.71
N THR A 67 -13.96 13.05 -25.15
CA THR A 67 -14.19 12.64 -23.76
C THR A 67 -13.75 11.20 -23.52
N LEU A 68 -14.03 10.27 -24.45
CA LEU A 68 -13.60 8.88 -24.35
C LEU A 68 -12.06 8.76 -24.31
N ILE A 69 -11.36 9.52 -25.16
CA ILE A 69 -9.89 9.52 -25.22
C ILE A 69 -9.31 10.08 -23.91
N LEU A 70 -9.84 11.19 -23.41
CA LEU A 70 -9.42 11.77 -22.14
C LEU A 70 -9.65 10.80 -20.98
N LEU A 71 -10.76 10.07 -20.98
CA LEU A 71 -11.06 9.07 -19.97
C LEU A 71 -10.06 7.91 -19.99
N ILE A 72 -9.65 7.45 -21.18
CA ILE A 72 -8.63 6.40 -21.32
C ILE A 72 -7.28 6.88 -20.77
N ILE A 73 -6.86 8.10 -21.11
CA ILE A 73 -5.61 8.71 -20.61
C ILE A 73 -5.67 8.87 -19.09
N GLN A 74 -6.78 9.38 -18.55
CA GLN A 74 -6.97 9.55 -17.12
C GLN A 74 -6.92 8.21 -16.39
N ASN A 75 -7.57 7.17 -16.90
CA ASN A 75 -7.58 5.84 -16.29
C ASN A 75 -6.17 5.22 -16.25
N ARG A 76 -5.37 5.43 -17.31
CA ARG A 76 -3.97 5.01 -17.35
C ARG A 76 -3.13 5.74 -16.29
N ASN A 77 -3.28 7.05 -16.17
CA ASN A 77 -2.55 7.85 -15.19
C ASN A 77 -2.90 7.47 -13.75
N ILE A 78 -4.19 7.23 -13.46
CA ILE A 78 -4.63 6.73 -12.15
C ILE A 78 -4.00 5.37 -11.86
N THR A 79 -3.97 4.45 -12.82
CA THR A 79 -3.37 3.13 -12.64
C THR A 79 -1.87 3.23 -12.28
N MET A 80 -1.13 4.11 -12.96
CA MET A 80 0.28 4.34 -12.67
C MET A 80 0.49 4.97 -11.29
N GLN A 81 -0.33 5.96 -10.92
CA GLN A 81 -0.27 6.59 -9.60
C GLN A 81 -0.58 5.59 -8.49
N THR A 82 -1.58 4.73 -8.67
CA THR A 82 -1.91 3.67 -7.72
C THR A 82 -0.72 2.74 -7.52
N LYS A 83 -0.03 2.34 -8.60
CA LYS A 83 1.17 1.50 -8.49
C LYS A 83 2.28 2.16 -7.67
N LEU A 84 2.62 3.42 -7.98
CA LEU A 84 3.64 4.17 -7.23
C LEU A 84 3.22 4.41 -5.77
N SER A 85 1.93 4.64 -5.53
CA SER A 85 1.40 4.78 -4.17
C SER A 85 1.51 3.47 -3.40
N LEU A 86 1.28 2.32 -4.03
CA LEU A 86 1.47 1.01 -3.40
C LEU A 86 2.93 0.79 -3.05
N GLU A 87 3.86 1.00 -4.00
CA GLU A 87 5.31 0.89 -3.75
C GLU A 87 5.76 1.79 -2.58
N SER A 88 5.23 3.02 -2.51
CA SER A 88 5.52 3.94 -1.41
C SER A 88 4.93 3.49 -0.08
N LEU A 89 3.72 2.91 -0.09
CA LEU A 89 3.09 2.38 1.12
C LEU A 89 3.87 1.16 1.64
N GLU A 90 4.32 0.29 0.75
CA GLU A 90 5.15 -0.87 1.10
C GLU A 90 6.46 -0.44 1.77
N GLY A 91 7.13 0.56 1.22
CA GLY A 91 8.31 1.16 1.84
C GLY A 91 8.02 1.79 3.22
N ASN A 92 6.85 2.40 3.39
CA ASN A 92 6.44 2.99 4.67
C ASN A 92 6.15 1.92 5.74
N VAL A 93 5.47 0.82 5.37
CA VAL A 93 5.21 -0.32 6.25
C VAL A 93 6.53 -0.90 6.75
N TYR A 94 7.47 -1.18 5.83
CA TYR A 94 8.80 -1.66 6.20
C TYR A 94 9.55 -0.67 7.11
N GLY A 95 9.57 0.61 6.75
CA GLY A 95 10.23 1.66 7.54
C GLY A 95 9.65 1.81 8.95
N THR A 96 8.33 1.62 9.11
CA THR A 96 7.66 1.67 10.41
C THR A 96 8.11 0.52 11.31
N VAL A 97 8.17 -0.71 10.79
CA VAL A 97 8.67 -1.86 11.56
C VAL A 97 10.13 -1.65 11.97
N MET A 98 10.99 -1.22 11.06
CA MET A 98 12.39 -0.95 11.40
C MET A 98 12.53 0.14 12.47
N SER A 99 11.70 1.19 12.40
CA SER A 99 11.70 2.25 13.41
C SER A 99 11.23 1.75 14.78
N GLN A 100 10.24 0.85 14.83
CA GLN A 100 9.81 0.19 16.06
C GLN A 100 10.93 -0.66 16.66
N VAL A 101 11.65 -1.43 15.84
CA VAL A 101 12.79 -2.26 16.28
C VAL A 101 13.91 -1.39 16.85
N LEU A 102 14.28 -0.30 16.17
CA LEU A 102 15.28 0.64 16.69
C LEU A 102 14.85 1.28 18.02
N ALA A 103 13.56 1.57 18.19
CA ALA A 103 13.03 2.09 19.45
C ALA A 103 13.07 1.04 20.58
N GLN A 104 12.88 -0.25 20.28
CA GLN A 104 13.09 -1.34 21.24
C GLN A 104 14.56 -1.43 21.68
N ASP A 105 15.49 -1.33 20.72
CA ASP A 105 16.92 -1.34 21.02
C ASP A 105 17.30 -0.14 21.90
N GLU A 106 16.81 1.05 21.55
CA GLU A 106 17.04 2.29 22.31
C GLU A 106 16.47 2.19 23.74
N LEU A 107 15.30 1.57 23.93
CA LEU A 107 14.72 1.32 25.25
C LEU A 107 15.68 0.55 26.15
N PHE A 108 16.33 -0.49 25.63
CA PHE A 108 17.27 -1.31 26.41
C PHE A 108 18.67 -0.73 26.52
N ILE A 109 19.08 0.13 25.58
CA ILE A 109 20.32 0.92 25.69
C ILE A 109 20.19 1.95 26.81
N LYS A 110 19.05 2.65 26.87
CA LYS A 110 18.78 3.69 27.88
C LYS A 110 18.54 3.11 29.28
N ASN A 111 18.07 1.86 29.36
CA ASN A 111 17.66 1.23 30.61
C ASN A 111 18.26 -0.19 30.72
N PRO A 112 19.59 -0.31 30.79
CA PRO A 112 20.29 -1.59 30.75
C PRO A 112 19.91 -2.52 31.92
N GLU A 113 19.48 -1.98 33.06
CA GLU A 113 19.02 -2.71 34.23
C GLU A 113 17.76 -3.55 33.98
N MET A 114 16.99 -3.24 32.93
CA MET A 114 15.81 -4.03 32.54
C MET A 114 16.18 -5.29 31.74
N ARG A 115 17.34 -5.31 31.07
CA ARG A 115 17.73 -6.41 30.17
C ARG A 115 17.65 -7.81 30.80
N PRO A 116 18.04 -8.03 32.08
CA PRO A 116 17.94 -9.36 32.69
C PRO A 116 16.52 -9.95 32.71
N TYR A 117 15.47 -9.12 32.81
CA TYR A 117 14.08 -9.58 32.85
C TYR A 117 13.56 -10.06 31.50
N PHE A 118 14.12 -9.53 30.40
CA PHE A 118 13.70 -9.86 29.03
C PHE A 118 14.65 -10.84 28.32
N TYR A 119 15.96 -10.75 28.57
CA TYR A 119 16.94 -11.53 27.80
C TYR A 119 17.55 -12.70 28.58
N HIS A 120 17.46 -12.69 29.91
CA HIS A 120 18.13 -13.65 30.80
C HIS A 120 17.17 -14.41 31.72
N GLY A 121 15.85 -14.30 31.53
CA GLY A 121 14.88 -15.07 32.31
C GLY A 121 14.74 -14.64 33.77
N LYS A 122 15.20 -13.43 34.16
CA LYS A 122 15.03 -12.95 35.53
C LYS A 122 13.54 -12.75 35.84
N ASP A 123 13.07 -13.34 36.93
CA ASP A 123 11.70 -13.11 37.42
C ASP A 123 11.53 -11.70 38.00
N LEU A 124 10.31 -11.17 37.90
CA LEU A 124 9.94 -9.84 38.36
C LEU A 124 9.04 -9.98 39.59
N SER A 125 9.52 -9.53 40.74
CA SER A 125 8.74 -9.48 41.99
C SER A 125 7.90 -8.20 42.05
N PRO A 126 6.69 -8.21 42.64
CA PRO A 126 5.89 -6.98 42.88
C PRO A 126 6.63 -5.90 43.68
N ASP A 127 7.54 -6.29 44.58
CA ASP A 127 8.33 -5.38 45.41
C ASP A 127 9.63 -4.92 44.73
N ASP A 128 9.88 -5.33 43.47
CA ASP A 128 11.07 -4.92 42.74
C ASP A 128 11.02 -3.42 42.45
N PRO A 129 12.07 -2.63 42.76
CA PRO A 129 12.08 -1.19 42.51
C PRO A 129 11.90 -0.84 41.02
N LEU A 130 12.15 -1.78 40.10
CA LEU A 130 11.94 -1.61 38.66
C LEU A 130 10.57 -2.13 38.17
N TYR A 131 9.69 -2.60 39.06
CA TYR A 131 8.44 -3.27 38.69
C TYR A 131 7.64 -2.53 37.62
N HIS A 132 7.25 -1.28 37.90
CA HIS A 132 6.46 -0.48 36.96
C HIS A 132 7.18 -0.22 35.64
N LYS A 133 8.50 -0.05 35.69
CA LYS A 133 9.32 0.22 34.50
C LYS A 133 9.39 -1.02 33.59
N VAL A 134 9.61 -2.20 34.19
CA VAL A 134 9.65 -3.47 33.47
C VAL A 134 8.26 -3.84 32.93
N MET A 135 7.19 -3.61 33.70
CA MET A 135 5.81 -3.87 33.22
C MET A 135 5.42 -2.96 32.06
N GLY A 136 5.75 -1.66 32.12
CA GLY A 136 5.51 -0.75 30.99
C GLY A 136 6.34 -1.10 29.75
N ALA A 137 7.58 -1.56 29.94
CA ALA A 137 8.39 -2.09 28.83
C ALA A 137 7.81 -3.38 28.25
N ALA A 138 7.24 -4.26 29.08
CA ALA A 138 6.58 -5.48 28.63
C ALA A 138 5.33 -5.18 27.79
N GLU A 139 4.49 -4.25 28.23
CA GLU A 139 3.34 -3.75 27.47
C GLU A 139 3.78 -3.22 26.09
N TYR A 140 4.73 -2.28 26.07
CA TYR A 140 5.25 -1.69 24.84
C TYR A 140 5.79 -2.73 23.84
N LEU A 141 6.53 -3.73 24.33
CA LEU A 141 7.08 -4.78 23.48
C LEU A 141 5.99 -5.70 22.92
N LEU A 142 4.99 -6.06 23.73
CA LEU A 142 3.86 -6.87 23.26
C LEU A 142 3.04 -6.13 22.20
N ASP A 143 2.79 -4.83 22.38
CA ASP A 143 2.13 -3.99 21.36
C ASP A 143 2.92 -3.99 20.04
N CYS A 144 4.25 -3.89 20.12
CA CYS A 144 5.11 -3.95 18.94
C CYS A 144 5.07 -5.33 18.27
N TYR A 145 5.12 -6.43 19.04
CA TYR A 145 5.05 -7.78 18.46
C TYR A 145 3.67 -8.08 17.87
N ASP A 146 2.58 -7.64 18.49
CA ASP A 146 1.24 -7.81 17.94
C ASP A 146 1.05 -6.98 16.66
N SER A 147 1.56 -5.76 16.63
CA SER A 147 1.62 -4.91 15.42
C SER A 147 2.41 -5.59 14.30
N LEU A 148 3.60 -6.13 14.61
CA LEU A 148 4.43 -6.86 13.66
C LEU A 148 3.70 -8.08 13.11
N GLU A 149 3.12 -8.92 13.96
CA GLU A 149 2.37 -10.11 13.55
C GLU A 149 1.20 -9.75 12.62
N LYS A 150 0.45 -8.68 12.94
CA LYS A 150 -0.60 -8.16 12.06
C LYS A 150 -0.03 -7.74 10.71
N GLN A 151 1.11 -7.07 10.66
CA GLN A 151 1.75 -6.66 9.41
C GLN A 151 2.26 -7.84 8.58
N LEU A 152 2.91 -8.83 9.22
CA LEU A 152 3.35 -10.08 8.58
C LEU A 152 2.19 -10.83 7.93
N LYS A 153 1.00 -10.79 8.55
CA LYS A 153 -0.22 -11.42 8.04
C LYS A 153 -0.89 -10.63 6.90
N HIS A 154 -0.96 -9.30 7.00
CA HIS A 154 -1.64 -8.47 6.01
C HIS A 154 -0.80 -8.20 4.76
N TYR A 155 0.53 -8.21 4.87
CA TYR A 155 1.45 -7.91 3.77
C TYR A 155 2.46 -9.05 3.54
N PRO A 156 2.01 -10.30 3.31
CA PRO A 156 2.90 -11.46 3.28
C PRO A 156 3.95 -11.39 2.17
N HIS A 157 3.67 -10.67 1.07
CA HIS A 157 4.61 -10.49 -0.03
C HIS A 157 5.80 -9.60 0.32
N LEU A 158 5.66 -8.70 1.32
CA LEU A 158 6.75 -7.83 1.78
C LEU A 158 7.74 -8.55 2.70
N TRP A 159 7.32 -9.65 3.30
CA TRP A 159 8.08 -10.33 4.36
C TRP A 159 8.42 -11.78 3.99
N ILE A 160 8.39 -12.12 2.71
CA ILE A 160 8.51 -13.51 2.26
C ILE A 160 9.85 -14.16 2.69
N HIS A 161 10.90 -13.36 2.84
CA HIS A 161 12.23 -13.82 3.23
C HIS A 161 12.49 -13.64 4.74
N GLU A 162 11.82 -12.71 5.39
CA GLU A 162 12.09 -12.27 6.76
C GLU A 162 11.08 -12.82 7.77
N LYS A 163 9.88 -13.23 7.32
CA LYS A 163 8.78 -13.66 8.21
C LYS A 163 9.23 -14.69 9.23
N LYS A 164 9.94 -15.73 8.79
CA LYS A 164 10.45 -16.79 9.68
C LYS A 164 11.46 -16.25 10.69
N GLY A 165 12.27 -15.26 10.30
CA GLY A 165 13.23 -14.61 11.19
C GLY A 165 12.53 -13.80 12.28
N TRP A 166 11.50 -13.03 11.90
CA TRP A 166 10.67 -12.28 12.85
C TRP A 166 9.91 -13.20 13.82
N GLU A 167 9.26 -14.24 13.31
CA GLU A 167 8.57 -15.25 14.14
C GLU A 167 9.56 -15.91 15.11
N ALA A 168 10.74 -16.32 14.62
CA ALA A 168 11.78 -16.93 15.46
C ALA A 168 12.27 -15.98 16.56
N ASN A 169 12.49 -14.70 16.22
CA ASN A 169 12.87 -13.68 17.19
C ASN A 169 11.80 -13.49 18.27
N THR A 170 10.52 -13.37 17.89
CA THR A 170 9.40 -13.24 18.83
C THR A 170 9.28 -14.48 19.73
N ILE A 171 9.43 -15.69 19.17
CA ILE A 171 9.46 -16.95 19.92
C ILE A 171 10.60 -16.95 20.94
N ASP A 172 11.80 -16.49 20.55
CA ASP A 172 12.93 -16.38 21.46
C ASP A 172 12.69 -15.38 22.59
N MET A 173 12.07 -14.25 22.28
CA MET A 173 11.72 -13.26 23.31
C MET A 173 10.77 -13.84 24.35
N PHE A 174 9.76 -14.61 23.95
CA PHE A 174 8.90 -15.33 24.90
C PHE A 174 9.61 -16.46 25.64
N ALA A 175 10.55 -17.16 24.99
CA ALA A 175 11.33 -18.22 25.65
C ALA A 175 12.20 -17.68 26.79
N TRP A 176 12.69 -16.44 26.68
CA TRP A 176 13.63 -15.84 27.65
C TRP A 176 13.03 -14.75 28.54
N SER A 177 11.77 -14.34 28.33
CA SER A 177 11.09 -13.28 29.10
C SER A 177 9.88 -13.82 29.87
N PRO A 178 10.03 -14.32 31.11
CA PRO A 178 8.88 -14.68 31.95
C PRO A 178 7.89 -13.53 32.13
N VAL A 179 8.38 -12.28 32.14
CA VAL A 179 7.54 -11.09 32.27
C VAL A 179 6.63 -10.88 31.05
N LEU A 180 7.11 -11.12 29.82
CA LEU A 180 6.27 -11.01 28.62
C LEU A 180 5.17 -12.06 28.64
N CYS A 181 5.49 -13.30 29.01
CA CYS A 181 4.50 -14.37 29.11
C CYS A 181 3.43 -14.07 30.16
N ARG A 182 3.84 -13.60 31.35
CA ARG A 182 2.89 -13.25 32.42
C ARG A 182 2.01 -12.05 32.05
N TYR A 183 2.60 -11.01 31.45
CA TYR A 183 1.84 -9.84 31.02
C TYR A 183 0.80 -10.26 29.98
N LEU A 184 1.22 -10.94 28.91
CA LEU A 184 0.33 -11.40 27.85
C LEU A 184 -0.80 -12.29 28.37
N GLU A 185 -0.54 -13.16 29.36
CA GLU A 185 -1.57 -13.97 30.01
C GLU A 185 -2.59 -13.10 30.77
N ALA A 186 -2.09 -12.13 31.55
CA ALA A 186 -2.94 -11.24 32.34
C ALA A 186 -3.80 -10.30 31.48
N SER A 187 -3.33 -9.97 30.28
CA SER A 187 -3.99 -9.08 29.32
C SER A 187 -4.43 -9.81 28.05
N ARG A 188 -4.86 -11.08 28.17
CA ARG A 188 -5.09 -11.97 27.02
C ARG A 188 -6.01 -11.38 25.95
N ASP A 189 -7.05 -10.67 26.37
CA ASP A 189 -8.09 -10.14 25.48
C ASP A 189 -7.61 -8.97 24.60
N TRP A 190 -6.44 -8.41 24.89
CA TRP A 190 -5.92 -7.24 24.14
C TRP A 190 -5.12 -7.65 22.89
N TYR A 191 -4.65 -8.90 22.85
CA TYR A 191 -3.67 -9.37 21.87
C TYR A 191 -4.21 -10.47 20.97
N SER A 192 -3.64 -10.58 19.77
CA SER A 192 -4.08 -11.55 18.78
C SER A 192 -3.78 -13.01 19.16
N ASP A 193 -4.62 -13.93 18.67
CA ASP A 193 -4.38 -15.38 18.82
C ASP A 193 -3.06 -15.82 18.19
N SER A 194 -2.62 -15.13 17.12
CA SER A 194 -1.31 -15.36 16.48
C SER A 194 -0.16 -15.08 17.43
N LEU A 195 -0.18 -13.94 18.12
CA LEU A 195 0.86 -13.61 19.10
C LEU A 195 0.85 -14.62 20.26
N TYR A 196 -0.34 -15.01 20.72
CA TYR A 196 -0.47 -16.04 21.76
C TYR A 196 0.10 -17.40 21.32
N ALA A 197 -0.09 -17.79 20.05
CA ALA A 197 0.51 -19.01 19.51
C ALA A 197 2.05 -18.95 19.52
N LEU A 198 2.65 -17.80 19.23
CA LEU A 198 4.10 -17.60 19.33
C LEU A 198 4.59 -17.67 20.78
N LYS A 199 3.82 -17.14 21.75
CA LYS A 199 4.09 -17.31 23.18
C LYS A 199 4.11 -18.78 23.57
N MET A 200 3.13 -19.57 23.14
CA MET A 200 3.10 -21.01 23.40
C MET A 200 4.30 -21.75 22.79
N ALA A 201 4.72 -21.36 21.59
CA ALA A 201 5.92 -21.89 20.95
C ALA A 201 7.20 -21.52 21.73
N GLY A 202 7.31 -20.28 22.23
CA GLY A 202 8.41 -19.84 23.09
C GLY A 202 8.47 -20.60 24.42
N GLU A 203 7.33 -20.81 25.07
CA GLU A 203 7.25 -21.61 26.30
C GLU A 203 7.60 -23.08 26.09
N LYS A 204 7.24 -23.64 24.93
CA LYS A 204 7.66 -24.99 24.53
C LYS A 204 9.18 -25.05 24.35
N LYS A 205 9.76 -24.09 23.61
CA LYS A 205 11.21 -23.98 23.39
C LYS A 205 11.98 -23.87 24.71
N ARG A 206 11.48 -23.08 25.67
CA ARG A 206 12.04 -22.96 27.03
C ARG A 206 12.03 -24.29 27.79
N ARG A 207 10.92 -25.05 27.72
CA ARG A 207 10.77 -26.36 28.37
C ARG A 207 11.71 -27.42 27.80
N GLU A 208 12.02 -27.33 26.52
CA GLU A 208 12.95 -28.23 25.84
C GLU A 208 14.43 -27.95 26.19
N GLY A 209 14.71 -26.94 27.03
CA GLY A 209 16.06 -26.67 27.54
C GLY A 209 17.02 -26.14 26.47
N PHE A 210 16.51 -25.59 25.37
CA PHE A 210 17.34 -24.99 24.34
C PHE A 210 18.23 -23.92 24.95
N VAL A 211 19.55 -24.16 24.91
CA VAL A 211 20.54 -23.15 25.26
C VAL A 211 20.43 -22.05 24.21
N LYS A 212 20.27 -20.80 24.66
CA LYS A 212 20.31 -19.63 23.78
C LYS A 212 21.51 -19.77 22.86
N GLN A 213 21.29 -19.72 21.54
CA GLN A 213 22.42 -19.72 20.60
C GLN A 213 23.37 -18.62 21.06
N LYS A 214 24.59 -19.00 21.44
CA LYS A 214 25.63 -18.00 21.64
C LYS A 214 25.73 -17.28 20.30
N PHE A 215 25.50 -15.97 20.30
CA PHE A 215 25.95 -15.15 19.19
C PHE A 215 27.42 -15.51 18.98
N SER A 216 27.75 -16.15 17.86
CA SER A 216 29.17 -16.37 17.57
C SER A 216 29.76 -14.98 17.37
N MET A 217 30.84 -14.70 18.11
CA MET A 217 31.58 -13.44 17.99
C MET A 217 32.58 -13.56 16.82
N ASP A 218 32.18 -14.23 15.74
CA ASP A 218 33.03 -14.46 14.57
C ASP A 218 32.97 -13.26 13.63
#